data_AF-A0A2Z4GBD9-F1
#
_entry.id   AF-A0A2Z4GBD9-F1
#
_cell.length_a   1.000
_cell.length_b   1.000
_cell.length_c   1.000
_cell.angle_alpha   90.00
_cell.angle_beta   90.00
_cell.angle_gamma   90.00
#
_symmetry.space_group_name_H-M   'P 1'
#
loop_
_entity.id
_entity.type
_entity.pdbx_description
1 polymer ?
#
loop_
_entity_poly.entity_id
_entity_poly.type
_entity_poly.pdbx_seq_one_letter_code
_entity_poly.pdbx_strand_id
1 'polypeptide(L)'
;MKFKPMRTKLLLSTFFLFLSVISFAQKPSGRSGGNMERIKAMKVGLITEKLQLTEEQAKTFWPTYNKFEGEKRQLSRTLREKMKLNAERELTEKEEIKRQDEVFALKAKEVDLAKKYRPEFLQSISAKQYSDLVLAEREFNQMLLRELHERRRERKD
;
A
#
# COMPACT_ATOMS: atom_id res chain seq x y z
N MET A 1 -45.67 -43.68 -5.27
CA MET A 1 -44.66 -42.71 -5.76
C MET A 1 -43.99 -42.07 -4.54
N LYS A 2 -42.73 -42.43 -4.20
CA LYS A 2 -42.01 -41.88 -3.03
C LYS A 2 -40.96 -40.86 -3.51
N PHE A 3 -41.18 -39.58 -3.27
CA PHE A 3 -40.23 -38.53 -3.62
C PHE A 3 -39.05 -38.53 -2.64
N LYS A 4 -37.84 -38.70 -3.18
CA LYS A 4 -36.58 -38.74 -2.43
C LYS A 4 -36.10 -37.30 -2.16
N PRO A 5 -35.87 -36.87 -0.90
CA PRO A 5 -35.50 -35.49 -0.60
C PRO A 5 -34.00 -35.29 -0.83
N MET A 6 -33.60 -34.99 -2.07
CA MET A 6 -32.20 -34.76 -2.43
C MET A 6 -31.80 -33.27 -2.36
N ARG A 7 -32.77 -32.35 -2.23
CA ARG A 7 -32.53 -30.90 -2.27
C ARG A 7 -32.09 -30.30 -0.93
N THR A 8 -32.48 -30.90 0.20
CA THR A 8 -32.11 -30.43 1.54
C THR A 8 -30.66 -30.71 1.91
N LYS A 9 -30.06 -31.80 1.39
CA LYS A 9 -28.63 -32.09 1.58
C LYS A 9 -27.72 -31.15 0.76
N LEU A 10 -28.18 -30.72 -0.43
CA LEU A 10 -27.45 -29.77 -1.27
C LEU A 10 -27.43 -28.35 -0.66
N LEU A 11 -28.52 -27.96 0.00
CA LEU A 11 -28.64 -26.67 0.71
C LEU A 11 -27.79 -26.61 1.99
N LEU A 12 -27.69 -27.71 2.76
CA LEU A 12 -26.79 -27.75 3.93
C LEU A 12 -25.30 -27.68 3.53
N SER A 13 -24.92 -28.29 2.39
CA SER A 13 -23.54 -28.26 1.89
C SER A 13 -23.11 -26.88 1.38
N THR A 14 -24.05 -26.09 0.84
CA THR A 14 -23.75 -24.71 0.41
C THR A 14 -23.65 -23.75 1.60
N PHE A 15 -24.40 -24.00 2.68
CA PHE A 15 -24.30 -23.21 3.91
C PHE A 15 -22.94 -23.40 4.63
N PHE A 16 -22.40 -24.62 4.63
CA PHE A 16 -21.10 -24.91 5.28
C PHE A 16 -19.90 -24.32 4.51
N LEU A 17 -20.03 -24.14 3.18
CA LEU A 17 -19.00 -23.55 2.32
C LEU A 17 -18.90 -22.02 2.49
N PHE A 18 -19.95 -21.35 2.97
CA PHE A 18 -19.92 -19.92 3.28
C PHE A 18 -19.35 -19.61 4.67
N LEU A 19 -19.38 -20.55 5.62
CA LEU A 19 -18.83 -20.35 6.97
C LEU A 19 -17.29 -20.33 7.02
N SER A 20 -16.61 -21.00 6.09
CA SER A 20 -15.14 -21.06 6.05
C SER A 20 -14.49 -19.74 5.61
N VAL A 21 -15.22 -18.88 4.87
CA VAL A 21 -14.71 -17.58 4.41
C VAL A 21 -14.66 -16.55 5.55
N ILE A 22 -15.49 -16.71 6.59
CA ILE A 22 -15.55 -15.78 7.74
C ILE A 22 -14.35 -15.98 8.68
N SER A 23 -13.71 -17.15 8.66
CA SER A 23 -12.58 -17.48 9.54
C SER A 23 -11.28 -16.74 9.17
N PHE A 24 -11.15 -16.22 7.94
CA PHE A 24 -10.01 -15.38 7.54
C PHE A 24 -10.19 -13.89 7.91
N ALA A 25 -11.30 -13.51 8.55
CA ALA A 25 -11.58 -12.13 8.95
C ALA A 25 -11.21 -11.81 10.41
N GLN A 26 -10.51 -12.70 11.13
CA GLN A 26 -10.06 -12.42 12.50
C GLN A 26 -8.94 -11.37 12.50
N LYS A 27 -9.34 -10.12 12.67
CA LYS A 27 -8.51 -8.91 12.66
C LYS A 27 -7.86 -8.69 14.04
N PRO A 28 -6.57 -8.32 14.13
CA PRO A 28 -5.96 -7.94 15.40
C PRO A 28 -6.63 -6.68 15.92
N SER A 29 -7.17 -6.76 17.14
CA SER A 29 -7.76 -5.64 17.88
C SER A 29 -6.69 -4.59 18.20
N GLY A 30 -6.61 -3.55 17.35
CA GLY A 30 -5.86 -2.34 17.61
C GLY A 30 -6.30 -1.24 16.65
N ARG A 31 -6.76 -0.10 17.17
CA ARG A 31 -7.23 1.08 16.40
C ARG A 31 -6.29 1.51 15.24
N SER A 32 -5.02 1.14 15.29
CA SER A 32 -4.01 1.40 14.25
C SER A 32 -4.13 0.49 13.01
N GLY A 33 -4.52 -0.79 13.18
CA GLY A 33 -4.59 -1.77 12.09
C GLY A 33 -5.71 -1.46 11.08
N GLY A 34 -6.87 -1.01 11.58
CA GLY A 34 -8.02 -0.69 10.72
C GLY A 34 -7.79 0.48 9.76
N ASN A 35 -7.04 1.50 10.18
CA ASN A 35 -6.73 2.65 9.33
C ASN A 35 -5.72 2.29 8.24
N MET A 36 -4.71 1.48 8.56
CA MET A 36 -3.71 1.06 7.57
C MET A 36 -4.33 0.19 6.47
N GLU A 37 -5.24 -0.73 6.82
CA GLU A 37 -5.97 -1.53 5.83
C GLU A 37 -6.85 -0.67 4.93
N ARG A 38 -7.57 0.31 5.49
CA ARG A 38 -8.38 1.25 4.71
C ARG A 38 -7.52 2.04 3.72
N ILE A 39 -6.37 2.55 4.17
CA ILE A 39 -5.40 3.26 3.33
C ILE A 39 -4.92 2.37 2.19
N LYS A 40 -4.54 1.12 2.47
CA LYS A 40 -4.14 0.16 1.43
C LYS A 40 -5.25 -0.11 0.43
N ALA A 41 -6.48 -0.33 0.89
CA ALA A 41 -7.63 -0.56 0.01
C ALA A 41 -7.90 0.63 -0.90
N MET A 42 -7.84 1.86 -0.38
CA MET A 42 -7.96 3.09 -1.18
C MET A 42 -6.85 3.18 -2.24
N LYS A 43 -5.60 2.84 -1.87
CA LYS A 43 -4.48 2.83 -2.82
C LYS A 43 -4.70 1.84 -3.95
N VAL A 44 -5.12 0.62 -3.61
CA VAL A 44 -5.42 -0.44 -4.58
C VAL A 44 -6.54 0.01 -5.52
N GLY A 45 -7.63 0.55 -4.97
CA GLY A 45 -8.75 1.06 -5.76
C GLY A 45 -8.34 2.13 -6.76
N LEU A 46 -7.59 3.14 -6.31
CA LEU A 46 -7.09 4.21 -7.19
C LEU A 46 -6.20 3.67 -8.30
N ILE A 47 -5.28 2.75 -7.99
CA ILE A 47 -4.39 2.17 -9.00
C ILE A 47 -5.18 1.34 -10.01
N THR A 48 -6.12 0.50 -9.55
CA THR A 48 -6.99 -0.28 -10.45
C THR A 48 -7.78 0.63 -11.40
N GLU A 49 -8.34 1.73 -10.87
CA GLU A 49 -9.10 2.71 -11.65
C GLU A 49 -8.22 3.39 -12.72
N LYS A 50 -7.01 3.85 -12.34
CA LYS A 50 -6.14 4.62 -13.23
C LYS A 50 -5.46 3.77 -14.29
N LEU A 51 -5.09 2.53 -13.97
CA LEU A 51 -4.33 1.66 -14.89
C LEU A 51 -5.23 0.84 -15.81
N GLN A 52 -6.49 0.61 -15.44
CA GLN A 52 -7.45 -0.19 -16.22
C GLN A 52 -6.85 -1.54 -16.67
N LEU A 53 -6.27 -2.27 -15.72
CA LEU A 53 -5.58 -3.54 -15.98
C LEU A 53 -6.56 -4.59 -16.50
N THR A 54 -6.13 -5.38 -17.49
CA THR A 54 -6.82 -6.65 -17.79
C THR A 54 -6.57 -7.67 -16.67
N GLU A 55 -7.35 -8.74 -16.64
CA GLU A 55 -7.16 -9.81 -15.65
C GLU A 55 -5.76 -10.45 -15.74
N GLU A 56 -5.23 -10.60 -16.95
CA GLU A 56 -3.89 -11.14 -17.23
C GLU A 56 -2.80 -10.19 -16.73
N GLN A 57 -2.96 -8.89 -17.00
CA GLN A 57 -2.04 -7.88 -16.50
C GLN A 57 -2.07 -7.84 -14.97
N ALA A 58 -3.25 -7.85 -14.35
CA ALA A 58 -3.40 -7.79 -12.90
C ALA A 58 -2.68 -8.96 -12.18
N LYS A 59 -2.76 -10.18 -12.73
CA LYS A 59 -2.10 -11.38 -12.17
C LYS A 59 -0.58 -11.23 -12.05
N THR A 60 0.04 -10.50 -12.97
CA THR A 60 1.50 -10.30 -13.02
C THR A 60 1.93 -8.96 -12.41
N PHE A 61 1.10 -7.92 -12.53
CA PHE A 61 1.34 -6.59 -11.99
C PHE A 61 1.37 -6.55 -10.46
N TRP A 62 0.35 -7.11 -9.80
CA TRP A 62 0.20 -6.98 -8.34
C TRP A 62 1.35 -7.59 -7.54
N PRO A 63 1.90 -8.77 -7.89
CA PRO A 63 3.09 -9.29 -7.23
C PRO A 63 4.28 -8.32 -7.27
N THR A 64 4.58 -7.75 -8.45
CA THR A 64 5.65 -6.75 -8.64
C THR A 64 5.37 -5.48 -7.83
N TYR A 65 4.13 -4.98 -7.90
CA TYR A 65 3.72 -3.79 -7.17
C TYR A 65 3.86 -3.95 -5.66
N ASN A 66 3.43 -5.09 -5.11
CA ASN A 66 3.49 -5.36 -3.68
C ASN A 66 4.94 -5.43 -3.17
N LYS A 67 5.84 -6.00 -3.97
CA LYS A 67 7.28 -6.07 -3.66
C LYS A 67 7.92 -4.67 -3.69
N PHE A 68 7.67 -3.91 -4.75
CA PHE A 68 8.09 -2.50 -4.87
C PHE A 68 7.60 -1.66 -3.70
N GLU A 69 6.30 -1.72 -3.38
CA GLU A 69 5.68 -0.97 -2.29
C GLU A 69 6.24 -1.37 -0.91
N GLY A 70 6.59 -2.65 -0.73
CA GLY A 70 7.28 -3.13 0.47
C GLY A 70 8.65 -2.49 0.67
N GLU A 71 9.50 -2.54 -0.36
CA GLU A 71 10.84 -1.92 -0.33
C GLU A 71 10.75 -0.39 -0.19
N LYS A 72 9.85 0.26 -0.94
CA LYS A 72 9.59 1.71 -0.87
C LYS A 72 9.17 2.13 0.54
N ARG A 73 8.28 1.36 1.17
CA ARG A 73 7.83 1.63 2.54
C ARG A 73 8.96 1.54 3.56
N GLN A 74 9.88 0.58 3.41
CA GLN A 74 11.05 0.48 4.29
C GLN A 74 11.95 1.71 4.14
N LEU A 75 12.28 2.11 2.91
CA LEU A 75 13.05 3.33 2.64
C LEU A 75 12.38 4.57 3.23
N SER A 76 11.07 4.74 2.97
CA SER A 76 10.30 5.87 3.51
C SER A 76 10.20 5.88 5.05
N ARG A 77 10.29 4.73 5.73
CA ARG A 77 10.34 4.66 7.20
C ARG A 77 11.68 5.15 7.70
N THR A 78 12.77 4.62 7.17
CA THR A 78 14.13 5.04 7.53
C THR A 78 14.35 6.53 7.25
N LEU A 79 13.87 7.03 6.11
CA LEU A 79 13.94 8.46 5.80
C LEU A 79 13.18 9.30 6.83
N ARG A 80 11.97 8.89 7.22
CA ARG A 80 11.20 9.58 8.27
C ARG A 80 11.90 9.56 9.61
N GLU A 81 12.50 8.45 10.00
CA GLU A 81 13.28 8.32 11.24
C GLU A 81 14.48 9.27 11.25
N LYS A 82 15.20 9.37 10.12
CA LYS A 82 16.34 10.30 9.97
C LYS A 82 15.91 11.77 9.92
N MET A 83 14.74 12.06 9.37
CA MET A 83 14.20 13.41 9.30
C MET A 83 13.48 13.84 10.59
N LYS A 84 13.20 12.92 11.51
CA LYS A 84 12.58 13.24 12.79
C LYS A 84 13.62 14.00 13.62
N LEU A 85 13.40 15.29 13.79
CA LEU A 85 14.18 16.11 14.72
C LEU A 85 13.95 15.58 16.14
N ASN A 86 15.00 15.15 16.81
CA ASN A 86 14.97 14.98 18.26
C ASN A 86 14.99 16.37 18.86
N ALA A 87 13.81 16.89 19.20
CA ALA A 87 13.66 18.20 19.85
C ALA A 87 14.43 18.30 21.19
N GLU A 88 14.89 17.15 21.71
CA GLU A 88 15.58 17.01 22.99
C GLU A 88 17.12 17.05 22.87
N ARG A 89 17.69 16.96 21.65
CA ARG A 89 19.15 16.97 21.47
C ARG A 89 19.57 17.87 20.32
N GLU A 90 20.30 18.95 20.64
CA GLU A 90 21.03 19.72 19.64
C GLU A 90 22.16 18.87 19.05
N LEU A 91 22.25 18.86 17.73
CA LEU A 91 23.30 18.17 17.00
C LEU A 91 24.46 19.12 16.73
N THR A 92 25.68 18.59 16.77
CA THR A 92 26.85 19.36 16.29
C THR A 92 26.78 19.54 14.77
N GLU A 93 27.45 20.56 14.23
CA GLU A 93 27.54 20.79 12.78
C GLU A 93 27.97 19.53 12.01
N LYS A 94 28.95 18.79 12.54
CA LYS A 94 29.43 17.55 11.92
C LYS A 94 28.36 16.45 11.88
N GLU A 95 27.56 16.32 12.93
CA GLU A 95 26.47 15.34 12.99
C GLU A 95 25.29 15.76 12.10
N GLU A 96 25.05 17.06 11.99
CA GLU A 96 24.07 17.66 11.09
C GLU A 96 24.41 17.35 9.63
N ILE A 97 25.64 17.63 9.20
CA ILE A 97 26.15 17.31 7.86
C ILE A 97 26.01 15.80 7.58
N LYS A 98 26.46 14.96 8.51
CA LYS A 98 26.35 13.49 8.35
C LYS A 98 24.89 13.05 8.17
N ARG A 99 23.95 13.62 8.93
CA ARG A 99 22.53 13.29 8.78
C ARG A 99 22.00 13.72 7.42
N GLN A 100 22.40 14.90 6.93
CA GLN A 100 22.02 15.38 5.60
C GLN A 100 22.55 14.44 4.50
N ASP A 101 23.80 14.00 4.59
CA ASP A 101 24.39 13.03 3.67
C ASP A 101 23.62 11.69 3.66
N GLU A 102 23.26 11.18 4.85
CA GLU A 102 22.44 9.97 4.98
C GLU A 102 21.06 10.14 4.33
N VAL A 103 20.44 11.32 4.48
CA VAL A 103 19.16 11.66 3.84
C VAL A 103 19.30 11.69 2.33
N PHE A 104 20.35 12.31 1.79
CA PHE A 104 20.61 12.32 0.35
C PHE A 104 20.86 10.91 -0.19
N ALA A 105 21.62 10.08 0.53
CA ALA A 105 21.84 8.69 0.16
C ALA A 105 20.53 7.87 0.13
N LEU A 106 19.60 8.11 1.06
CA LEU A 106 18.28 7.47 1.04
C LEU A 106 17.43 7.92 -0.15
N LYS A 107 17.45 9.21 -0.49
CA LYS A 107 16.76 9.71 -1.69
C LYS A 107 17.33 9.12 -2.98
N ALA A 108 18.65 8.96 -3.06
CA ALA A 108 19.29 8.26 -4.19
C ALA A 108 18.79 6.82 -4.30
N LYS A 109 18.67 6.10 -3.17
CA LYS A 109 18.09 4.74 -3.14
C LYS A 109 16.64 4.68 -3.60
N GLU A 110 15.83 5.71 -3.35
CA GLU A 110 14.45 5.78 -3.88
C GLU A 110 14.45 5.85 -5.43
N VAL A 111 15.37 6.61 -6.01
CA VAL A 111 15.53 6.69 -7.48
C VAL A 111 16.02 5.35 -8.03
N ASP A 112 16.99 4.72 -7.37
CA ASP A 112 17.51 3.41 -7.80
C ASP A 112 16.46 2.30 -7.68
N LEU A 113 15.61 2.36 -6.64
CA LEU A 113 14.45 1.49 -6.50
C LEU A 113 13.48 1.65 -7.68
N ALA A 114 13.17 2.89 -8.08
CA ALA A 114 12.33 3.13 -9.24
C ALA A 114 12.97 2.60 -10.55
N LYS A 115 14.28 2.77 -10.73
CA LYS A 115 15.01 2.22 -11.89
C LYS A 115 14.99 0.69 -11.92
N LYS A 116 15.15 0.05 -10.76
CA LYS A 116 15.12 -1.41 -10.60
C LYS A 116 13.77 -2.00 -11.02
N TYR A 117 12.67 -1.39 -10.56
CA TYR A 117 11.33 -1.95 -10.78
C TYR A 117 10.67 -1.52 -12.09
N ARG A 118 11.10 -0.42 -12.73
CA ARG A 118 10.57 -0.01 -14.04
C ARG A 118 10.56 -1.15 -15.07
N PRO A 119 11.67 -1.86 -15.37
CA PRO A 119 11.64 -2.96 -16.33
C PRO A 119 10.72 -4.11 -15.89
N GLU A 120 10.62 -4.40 -14.58
CA GLU A 120 9.70 -5.44 -14.07
C GLU A 120 8.24 -5.04 -14.30
N PHE A 121 7.88 -3.78 -14.08
CA PHE A 121 6.53 -3.30 -14.39
C PHE A 121 6.23 -3.37 -15.88
N LEU A 122 7.17 -2.97 -16.74
CA LEU A 122 6.99 -2.97 -18.20
C LEU A 122 6.83 -4.37 -18.82
N GLN A 123 7.05 -5.44 -18.05
CA GLN A 123 6.69 -6.81 -18.46
C GLN A 123 5.18 -7.09 -18.31
N SER A 124 4.49 -6.34 -17.45
CA SER A 124 3.06 -6.54 -17.11
C SER A 124 2.14 -5.45 -17.64
N ILE A 125 2.66 -4.22 -17.80
CA ILE A 125 1.89 -3.04 -18.18
C ILE A 125 2.61 -2.23 -19.25
N SER A 126 1.87 -1.45 -20.03
CA SER A 126 2.44 -0.57 -21.05
C SER A 126 3.21 0.61 -20.44
N ALA A 127 4.07 1.26 -21.24
CA ALA A 127 4.77 2.48 -20.83
C ALA A 127 3.81 3.62 -20.43
N LYS A 128 2.64 3.71 -21.07
CA LYS A 128 1.58 4.64 -20.69
C LYS A 128 1.02 4.30 -19.31
N GLN A 129 0.62 3.05 -19.09
CA GLN A 129 0.12 2.59 -17.79
C GLN A 129 1.16 2.77 -16.66
N TYR A 130 2.46 2.60 -16.95
CA TYR A 130 3.52 2.89 -15.98
C TYR A 130 3.59 4.39 -15.62
N SER A 131 3.43 5.28 -16.60
CA SER A 131 3.34 6.72 -16.32
C SER A 131 2.10 7.04 -15.47
N ASP A 132 0.97 6.42 -15.80
CA ASP A 132 -0.29 6.56 -15.07
C ASP A 132 -0.15 6.03 -13.62
N LEU A 133 0.62 4.96 -13.40
CA LEU A 133 0.98 4.44 -12.07
C LEU A 133 1.76 5.47 -11.23
N VAL A 134 2.79 6.07 -11.81
CA VAL A 134 3.59 7.09 -11.12
C VAL A 134 2.73 8.29 -10.72
N LEU A 135 1.83 8.71 -11.61
CA LEU A 135 0.88 9.79 -11.32
C LEU A 135 -0.12 9.39 -10.23
N ALA A 136 -0.69 8.19 -10.29
CA ALA A 136 -1.63 7.68 -9.29
C ALA A 136 -1.00 7.60 -7.90
N GLU A 137 0.27 7.16 -7.79
CA GLU A 137 0.97 7.17 -6.51
C GLU A 137 1.19 8.58 -5.95
N ARG A 138 1.51 9.55 -6.81
CA ARG A 138 1.67 10.95 -6.40
C ARG A 138 0.34 11.53 -5.93
N GLU A 139 -0.74 11.30 -6.67
CA GLU A 139 -2.09 11.72 -6.32
C GLU A 139 -2.52 11.14 -4.98
N PHE A 140 -2.32 9.83 -4.77
CA PHE A 140 -2.62 9.16 -3.52
C PHE A 140 -1.87 9.78 -2.32
N ASN A 141 -0.57 10.04 -2.48
CA ASN A 141 0.23 10.66 -1.42
C ASN A 141 -0.26 12.07 -1.08
N GLN A 142 -0.65 12.86 -2.08
CA GLN A 142 -1.23 14.19 -1.85
C GLN A 142 -2.59 14.11 -1.13
N MET A 143 -3.45 13.15 -1.51
CA MET A 143 -4.71 12.91 -0.82
C MET A 143 -4.50 12.56 0.65
N LEU A 144 -3.56 11.66 0.95
CA LEU A 144 -3.24 11.28 2.33
C LEU A 144 -2.71 12.45 3.16
N LEU A 145 -1.89 13.31 2.56
CA LEU A 145 -1.39 14.50 3.25
C LEU A 145 -2.53 15.48 3.58
N ARG A 146 -3.43 15.73 2.63
CA ARG A 146 -4.61 16.58 2.85
C ARG A 146 -5.49 16.04 3.98
N GLU A 147 -5.84 14.76 3.94
CA GLU A 147 -6.63 14.09 4.99
C GLU A 147 -5.94 14.20 6.36
N LEU A 148 -4.62 14.04 6.43
CA LEU A 148 -3.88 14.16 7.68
C LEU A 148 -3.88 15.58 8.24
N HIS A 149 -3.83 16.59 7.35
CA HIS A 149 -3.92 17.99 7.74
C HIS A 149 -5.32 18.36 8.24
N GLU A 150 -6.38 17.92 7.56
CA GLU A 150 -7.77 18.16 7.95
C GLU A 150 -8.08 17.55 9.32
N ARG A 151 -7.75 16.28 9.54
CA ARG A 151 -7.87 15.62 10.85
C ARG A 151 -7.06 16.26 11.97
N ARG A 152 -6.03 17.04 11.64
CA ARG A 152 -5.24 17.79 12.64
C ARG A 152 -5.92 19.11 13.00
N ARG A 153 -6.67 19.72 12.07
CA ARG A 153 -7.47 20.93 12.33
C ARG A 153 -8.67 20.60 13.21
N GLU A 154 -9.44 19.58 12.84
CA GLU A 154 -10.62 19.12 13.61
C GLU A 154 -10.32 18.71 15.06
N ARG A 155 -9.06 18.35 15.38
CA ARG A 155 -8.65 18.00 16.75
C ARG A 155 -8.19 19.19 17.60
N LYS A 156 -8.02 20.36 16.98
CA LYS A 156 -7.59 21.59 17.65
C LYS A 156 -8.76 22.54 17.95
N ASP A 157 -9.89 22.31 17.29
CA ASP A 157 -11.18 22.97 17.53
C ASP A 157 -12.01 22.15 18.53
#